data_AF-A0A7R9HE01-F1
#
_entry.id   AF-A0A7R9HE01-F1
#
_cell.length_a   1.000
_cell.length_b   1.000
_cell.length_c   1.000
_cell.angle_alpha   90.00
_cell.angle_beta   90.00
_cell.angle_gamma   90.00
#
_symmetry.space_group_name_H-M   'P 1'
#
loop_
_entity.id
_entity.type
_entity.pdbx_description
1 polymer ?
#
loop_
_entity_poly.entity_id
_entity_poly.type
_entity_poly.pdbx_seq_one_letter_code
_entity_poly.pdbx_strand_id
1 'polypeptide(L)'
;MYVSSSGANTNVILAANLEGEYLTTVVSDDLFQVKSLAVDPLRGRLFWSHMSDDLHVIEMSAMDGSGRKVLVSQREDADLISPQSE
;
A
#
# COMPACT_ATOMS: atom_id res chain seq x y z
N MET A 1 -9.54 -11.96 -1.29
CA MET A 1 -8.12 -11.71 -1.60
C MET A 1 -7.90 -10.23 -1.88
N TYR A 2 -6.70 -9.72 -1.62
CA TYR A 2 -6.28 -8.36 -2.02
C TYR A 2 -5.19 -8.47 -3.05
N VAL A 3 -5.25 -7.64 -4.09
CA VAL A 3 -4.27 -7.59 -5.17
C VAL A 3 -3.93 -6.16 -5.52
N SER A 4 -2.68 -5.91 -5.87
CA SER A 4 -2.26 -4.65 -6.48
C SER A 4 -2.17 -4.81 -7.99
N SER A 5 -2.58 -3.78 -8.73
CA SER A 5 -2.34 -3.67 -10.16
C SER A 5 -1.60 -2.37 -10.44
N SER A 6 -0.51 -2.47 -11.20
CA SER A 6 0.30 -1.33 -11.67
C SER A 6 0.28 -1.32 -13.19
N GLY A 7 -0.37 -0.32 -13.77
CA GLY A 7 -0.37 -0.01 -15.19
C GLY A 7 0.34 1.32 -15.47
N ALA A 8 0.50 1.68 -16.75
CA ALA A 8 1.27 2.84 -17.19
C ALA A 8 0.89 4.16 -16.48
N ASN A 9 -0.39 4.33 -16.11
CA ASN A 9 -0.90 5.53 -15.45
C ASN A 9 -1.84 5.22 -14.27
N THR A 10 -1.94 3.97 -13.82
CA THR A 10 -2.92 3.58 -12.79
C THR A 10 -2.32 2.56 -11.84
N ASN A 11 -2.22 2.93 -10.57
CA ASN A 11 -1.90 2.00 -9.49
C ASN A 11 -3.13 1.85 -8.60
N VAL A 12 -3.57 0.62 -8.40
CA VAL A 12 -4.77 0.33 -7.61
C VAL A 12 -4.54 -0.85 -6.69
N ILE A 13 -5.19 -0.82 -5.53
CA ILE A 13 -5.38 -1.98 -4.67
C ILE A 13 -6.85 -2.39 -4.79
N LEU A 14 -7.05 -3.66 -5.11
CA LEU A 14 -8.35 -4.26 -5.38
C LEU A 14 -8.61 -5.39 -4.37
N ALA A 15 -9.87 -5.67 -4.14
CA ALA A 15 -10.32 -6.85 -3.42
C ALA A 15 -11.23 -7.70 -4.31
N ALA A 16 -11.17 -9.02 -4.13
CA ALA A 16 -12.03 -9.99 -4.81
C ALA A 16 -12.34 -11.16 -3.86
N ASN A 17 -13.31 -12.01 -4.20
CA ASN A 17 -13.44 -13.31 -3.52
C ASN A 17 -12.26 -14.24 -3.89
N LEU A 18 -12.21 -15.45 -3.33
CA LEU A 18 -11.11 -16.39 -3.60
C LEU A 18 -11.13 -16.97 -5.01
N GLU A 19 -12.28 -16.93 -5.69
CA GLU A 19 -12.46 -17.33 -7.08
C GLU A 19 -12.09 -16.21 -8.07
N GLY A 20 -11.67 -15.04 -7.56
CA GLY A 20 -11.35 -13.86 -8.38
C GLY A 20 -12.57 -13.09 -8.89
N GLU A 21 -13.76 -13.39 -8.41
CA GLU A 21 -15.00 -12.69 -8.72
C GLU A 21 -15.20 -11.46 -7.83
N TYR A 22 -16.16 -10.61 -8.20
CA TYR A 22 -16.56 -9.41 -7.44
C TYR A 22 -15.41 -8.43 -7.17
N LEU A 23 -14.59 -8.19 -8.18
CA LEU A 23 -13.47 -7.25 -8.10
C LEU A 23 -13.97 -5.84 -7.75
N THR A 24 -13.45 -5.28 -6.66
CA THR A 24 -13.77 -3.92 -6.19
C THR A 24 -12.50 -3.13 -5.90
N THR A 25 -12.56 -1.82 -6.13
CA THR A 25 -11.45 -0.91 -5.82
C THR A 25 -11.46 -0.56 -4.34
N VAL A 26 -10.30 -0.71 -3.68
CA VAL A 26 -10.08 -0.37 -2.27
C VAL A 26 -9.30 0.94 -2.15
N VAL A 27 -8.25 1.10 -2.97
CA VAL A 27 -7.45 2.33 -3.05
C VAL A 27 -7.07 2.57 -4.52
N SER A 28 -7.17 3.82 -4.99
CA SER A 28 -6.83 4.18 -6.38
C SER A 28 -6.18 5.56 -6.55
N ASP A 29 -6.13 6.33 -5.47
CA ASP A 29 -5.58 7.67 -5.37
C ASP A 29 -4.21 7.65 -4.69
N ASP A 30 -3.36 8.62 -5.00
CA ASP A 30 -2.06 8.84 -4.33
C ASP A 30 -1.22 7.57 -4.14
N LEU A 31 -1.27 6.68 -5.14
CA LEU A 31 -0.60 5.39 -5.13
C LEU A 31 0.49 5.38 -6.20
N PHE A 32 1.73 5.19 -5.77
CA PHE A 32 2.86 4.92 -6.68
C PHE A 32 2.94 3.42 -6.98
N GLN A 33 4.13 2.89 -7.26
CA GLN A 33 4.29 1.47 -7.52
C GLN A 33 4.16 0.68 -6.20
N VAL A 34 3.06 -0.07 -6.05
CA VAL A 34 2.89 -0.99 -4.90
C VAL A 34 3.87 -2.13 -5.01
N LYS A 35 4.59 -2.40 -3.92
CA LYS A 35 5.59 -3.46 -3.85
C LYS A 35 5.15 -4.66 -3.03
N SER A 36 4.37 -4.41 -1.98
CA SER A 36 3.91 -5.46 -1.08
C SER A 36 2.58 -5.08 -0.42
N LEU A 37 1.83 -6.10 -0.02
CA LEU A 37 0.56 -6.01 0.69
C LEU A 37 0.58 -6.97 1.87
N ALA A 38 0.00 -6.56 2.99
CA ALA A 38 -0.25 -7.41 4.15
C ALA A 38 -1.61 -7.07 4.78
N VAL A 39 -2.26 -8.05 5.41
CA VAL A 39 -3.57 -7.86 6.05
C VAL A 39 -3.57 -8.40 7.48
N ASP A 40 -4.30 -7.72 8.37
CA ASP A 40 -4.72 -8.23 9.68
C ASP A 40 -6.26 -8.27 9.71
N PRO A 41 -6.88 -9.39 9.31
CA PRO A 41 -8.34 -9.49 9.22
C PRO A 41 -9.05 -9.37 10.57
N LEU A 42 -8.42 -9.82 11.67
CA LEU A 42 -9.01 -9.76 13.00
C LEU A 42 -9.16 -8.32 13.48
N ARG A 43 -8.27 -7.43 13.04
CA ARG A 43 -8.33 -5.99 13.34
C ARG A 43 -8.90 -5.15 12.19
N GLY A 44 -9.30 -5.78 11.09
CA GLY A 44 -9.84 -5.11 9.91
C GLY A 44 -8.84 -4.18 9.22
N ARG A 45 -7.54 -4.52 9.18
CA ARG A 45 -6.48 -3.64 8.64
C ARG A 45 -5.84 -4.17 7.37
N LEU A 46 -5.54 -3.26 6.46
CA LEU A 46 -4.76 -3.45 5.26
C LEU A 46 -3.51 -2.56 5.32
N PHE A 47 -2.36 -3.12 4.96
CA PHE A 47 -1.07 -2.44 4.92
C PHE A 47 -0.46 -2.61 3.53
N TRP A 48 0.21 -1.57 3.04
CA TRP A 48 0.95 -1.64 1.78
C TRP A 48 2.21 -0.78 1.82
N SER A 49 3.21 -1.21 1.06
CA SER A 49 4.37 -0.40 0.72
C SER A 49 4.26 0.05 -0.73
N HIS A 50 4.47 1.33 -1.00
CA HIS A 50 4.57 1.86 -2.36
C HIS A 50 5.74 2.83 -2.47
N MET A 51 6.28 2.93 -3.68
CA MET A 51 7.43 3.78 -3.94
C MET A 51 7.40 4.43 -5.31
N SER A 52 7.99 5.62 -5.40
CA SER A 52 8.47 6.25 -6.62
C SER A 52 10.00 6.31 -6.57
N ASP A 53 10.63 6.96 -7.55
CA ASP A 53 12.09 7.05 -7.63
C ASP A 53 12.73 7.73 -6.40
N ASP A 54 12.02 8.68 -5.77
CA ASP A 54 12.55 9.50 -4.67
C ASP A 54 11.78 9.33 -3.34
N LEU A 55 10.83 8.39 -3.27
CA LEU A 55 9.97 8.27 -2.10
C LEU A 55 9.58 6.82 -1.83
N HIS A 56 9.83 6.37 -0.61
CA HIS A 56 9.35 5.10 -0.08
C HIS A 56 8.36 5.35 1.06
N VAL A 57 7.18 4.73 0.98
CA VAL A 57 6.09 4.93 1.94
C VAL A 57 5.51 3.58 2.36
N ILE A 58 5.20 3.47 3.65
CA ILE A 58 4.34 2.42 4.20
C ILE A 58 3.07 3.09 4.70
N GLU A 59 1.93 2.58 4.27
CA GLU A 59 0.61 3.08 4.63
C GLU A 59 -0.29 1.97 5.18
N MET A 60 -1.37 2.40 5.81
CA MET A 60 -2.41 1.52 6.33
C MET A 60 -3.79 2.14 6.12
N SER A 61 -4.79 1.31 5.92
CA SER A 61 -6.21 1.66 6.00
C SER A 61 -6.99 0.52 6.68
N ALA A 62 -8.28 0.73 6.89
CA ALA A 62 -9.20 -0.37 7.08
C ALA A 62 -9.30 -1.23 5.80
N MET A 63 -9.77 -2.46 5.94
CA MET A 63 -9.88 -3.43 4.84
C MET A 63 -10.79 -2.99 3.68
N ASP A 64 -11.63 -1.98 3.88
CA ASP A 64 -12.48 -1.35 2.86
C ASP A 64 -11.86 -0.07 2.25
N GLY A 65 -10.63 0.29 2.65
CA GLY A 65 -9.93 1.49 2.18
C GLY A 65 -10.12 2.72 3.07
N SER A 66 -11.08 2.69 4.02
CA SER A 66 -11.36 3.84 4.88
C SER A 66 -10.24 4.07 5.92
N GLY A 67 -10.12 5.31 6.42
CA GLY A 67 -9.14 5.63 7.47
C GLY A 67 -7.68 5.45 7.05
N ARG A 68 -7.39 5.70 5.75
CA ARG A 68 -6.03 5.68 5.20
C ARG A 68 -5.12 6.63 5.96
N LYS A 69 -3.91 6.17 6.28
CA LYS A 69 -2.85 6.95 6.92
C LYS A 69 -1.47 6.47 6.49
N VAL A 70 -0.53 7.40 6.44
CA VAL A 70 0.90 7.12 6.33
C VAL A 70 1.41 6.64 7.69
N LEU A 71 2.12 5.52 7.70
CA LEU A 71 2.80 5.00 8.89
C LEU A 71 4.26 5.42 8.90
N VAL A 72 4.91 5.36 7.74
CA VAL A 72 6.32 5.69 7.55
C VAL A 72 6.48 6.33 6.19
N SER A 73 7.24 7.42 6.12
CA SER A 73 7.61 8.09 4.89
C SER A 73 9.09 8.46 4.95
N GLN A 74 9.86 8.03 3.95
CA GLN A 74 11.28 8.35 3.85
C GLN A 74 11.57 9.85 3.89
N ARG A 75 10.64 10.68 3.42
CA ARG A 75 10.79 12.14 3.43
C ARG A 75 10.68 12.75 4.84
N GLU A 76 9.95 12.10 5.73
CA GLU A 76 9.68 12.59 7.09
C GLU A 76 10.63 11.96 8.11
N ASP A 77 11.19 10.79 7.80
CA ASP A 77 12.14 10.06 8.64
C ASP A 77 13.47 9.86 7.90
N ALA A 78 14.33 10.89 7.98
CA ALA A 78 15.61 10.96 7.29
C ALA A 78 16.61 9.89 7.76
N ASP A 79 16.39 9.30 8.94
CA ASP A 79 17.25 8.26 9.50
C ASP A 79 17.03 6.90 8.82
N LEU A 80 15.93 6.74 8.06
CA LEU A 80 15.68 5.55 7.22
C LEU A 80 16.47 5.56 5.90
N ILE A 81 17.18 6.65 5.59
CA ILE A 81 17.82 6.87 4.27
C ILE A 81 19.28 6.37 4.24
N SER A 82 19.89 6.04 5.38
CA SER A 82 21.26 5.50 5.40
C SER A 82 21.35 4.19 6.18
N PRO A 83 21.87 3.08 5.59
CA PRO A 83 22.53 2.08 6.40
C PRO A 83 23.66 2.82 7.12
N GLN A 84 23.66 2.81 8.45
CA GLN A 84 24.85 3.22 9.21
C GLN A 84 25.97 2.27 8.75
N SER A 85 26.86 2.76 7.89
CA SER A 85 28.09 2.05 7.58
C SER A 85 28.95 2.08 8.84
N GLU A 86 29.09 0.96 9.53
CA GLU A 86 30.21 0.73 10.46
C GLU A 86 31.55 0.75 9.73
#